data_AF-A0A9E7BAQ7-F1
#
_entry.id   AF-A0A9E7BAQ7-F1
#
_cell.length_a   1.000
_cell.length_b   1.000
_cell.length_c   1.000
_cell.angle_alpha   90.00
_cell.angle_beta   90.00
_cell.angle_gamma   90.00
#
_symmetry.space_group_name_H-M   'P 1'
#
loop_
_entity.id
_entity.type
_entity.pdbx_description
1 polymer ?
#
loop_
_entity_poly.entity_id
_entity_poly.type
_entity_poly.pdbx_seq_one_letter_code
_entity_poly.pdbx_strand_id
1 'polypeptide(L)'
;MIRCLASVLILLLPGALAAQSAAEVDLAKAALRALQAQSIKGNREYCGLIGRDRFGGLIASEAARGNRARCRYPDPPSDTVVVATFHTHGAFLRNYDNEVPSVLDVMSEMLNGTHGYVSTPGGRFWFVDGRRGTIRLICGPKCLPWDPRYVEGVTGPIASKYTLDDLKQRQFQR
;
A
#
# COMPACT_ATOMS: atom_id res chain seq x y z
N MET A 1 14.12 59.61 -18.14
CA MET A 1 13.19 58.46 -18.17
C MET A 1 14.00 57.17 -18.28
N ILE A 2 14.32 56.51 -17.17
CA ILE A 2 15.09 55.26 -17.15
C ILE A 2 14.11 54.14 -16.79
N ARG A 3 13.91 53.19 -17.72
CA ARG A 3 13.05 52.02 -17.54
C ARG A 3 13.85 50.93 -16.81
N CYS A 4 13.49 50.65 -15.56
CA CYS A 4 13.90 49.41 -14.88
C CYS A 4 13.22 48.22 -15.54
N LEU A 5 13.98 47.36 -16.22
CA LEU A 5 13.55 46.00 -16.54
C LEU A 5 13.75 45.14 -15.28
N ALA A 6 12.65 44.78 -14.62
CA ALA A 6 12.66 43.76 -13.59
C ALA A 6 12.59 42.38 -14.26
N SER A 7 13.71 41.66 -14.27
CA SER A 7 13.75 40.26 -14.68
C SER A 7 13.04 39.41 -13.64
N VAL A 8 11.89 38.83 -14.01
CA VAL A 8 11.20 37.83 -13.19
C VAL A 8 11.93 36.50 -13.37
N LEU A 9 12.68 36.10 -12.34
CA LEU A 9 13.28 34.77 -12.26
C LEU A 9 12.18 33.77 -11.84
N ILE A 10 11.65 33.02 -12.81
CA ILE A 10 10.72 31.91 -12.53
C ILE A 10 11.56 30.74 -11.97
N LEU A 11 11.51 30.56 -10.66
CA LEU A 11 12.01 29.36 -9.99
C LEU A 11 11.10 28.18 -10.36
N LEU A 12 11.53 27.39 -11.35
CA LEU A 12 10.99 26.06 -11.60
C LEU A 12 11.39 25.18 -10.41
N LEU A 13 10.47 25.00 -9.45
CA LEU A 13 10.64 24.02 -8.39
C LEU A 13 10.67 22.62 -9.05
N PRO A 14 11.78 21.88 -8.96
CA PRO A 14 11.81 20.50 -9.41
C PRO A 14 10.75 19.74 -8.60
N GLY A 15 9.81 19.10 -9.29
CA GLY A 15 8.79 18.28 -8.67
C GLY A 15 9.47 17.25 -7.78
N ALA A 16 9.42 17.48 -6.47
CA ALA A 16 9.83 16.49 -5.50
C ALA A 16 9.10 15.20 -5.86
N LEU A 17 9.83 14.09 -5.94
CA LEU A 17 9.25 12.75 -5.84
C LEU A 17 8.46 12.73 -4.53
N ALA A 18 7.18 13.07 -4.65
CA ALA A 18 6.39 13.49 -3.51
C ALA A 18 6.21 12.27 -2.61
N ALA A 19 6.34 12.49 -1.30
CA ALA A 19 5.68 11.63 -0.34
C ALA A 19 4.21 11.42 -0.78
N GLN A 20 3.60 10.31 -0.33
CA GLN A 20 2.20 10.03 -0.63
C GLN A 20 1.32 11.30 -0.49
N SER A 21 0.46 11.56 -1.47
CA SER A 21 -0.54 12.61 -1.24
C SER A 21 -1.64 12.07 -0.31
N ALA A 22 -2.32 12.94 0.44
CA ALA A 22 -3.50 12.53 1.20
C ALA A 22 -4.54 11.85 0.28
N ALA A 23 -4.71 12.38 -0.93
CA ALA A 23 -5.61 11.82 -1.94
C ALA A 23 -5.22 10.39 -2.37
N GLU A 24 -3.92 10.08 -2.49
CA GLU A 24 -3.45 8.73 -2.81
C GLU A 24 -3.77 7.75 -1.67
N VAL A 25 -3.52 8.16 -0.42
CA VAL A 25 -3.83 7.36 0.76
C VAL A 25 -5.34 7.10 0.87
N ASP A 26 -6.16 8.12 0.62
CA ASP A 26 -7.62 8.02 0.66
C ASP A 26 -8.15 7.09 -0.44
N LEU A 27 -7.60 7.20 -1.66
CA LEU A 27 -7.94 6.31 -2.78
C LEU A 27 -7.56 4.86 -2.47
N ALA A 28 -6.35 4.62 -1.95
CA ALA A 28 -5.91 3.29 -1.53
C ALA A 28 -6.82 2.71 -0.44
N LYS A 29 -7.17 3.53 0.57
CA LYS A 29 -8.05 3.14 1.66
C LYS A 29 -9.45 2.78 1.14
N ALA A 30 -9.99 3.57 0.20
CA ALA A 30 -11.29 3.31 -0.41
C ALA A 30 -11.28 2.01 -1.23
N ALA A 31 -10.26 1.80 -2.06
CA ALA A 31 -10.08 0.57 -2.84
C ALA A 31 -10.02 -0.67 -1.93
N LEU A 32 -9.15 -0.64 -0.90
CA LEU A 32 -9.02 -1.75 0.04
C LEU A 32 -10.29 -1.99 0.86
N ARG A 33 -10.98 -0.93 1.29
CA ARG A 33 -12.26 -1.03 2.01
C ARG A 33 -13.32 -1.78 1.17
N ALA A 34 -13.38 -1.51 -0.13
CA ALA A 34 -14.32 -2.16 -1.04
C ALA A 34 -14.03 -3.66 -1.22
N LEU A 35 -12.76 -4.06 -1.10
CA LEU A 35 -12.30 -5.43 -1.36
C LEU A 35 -12.24 -6.30 -0.10
N GLN A 36 -12.08 -5.70 1.08
CA GLN A 36 -11.69 -6.44 2.29
C GLN A 36 -12.71 -7.52 2.70
N ALA A 37 -14.00 -7.21 2.65
CA ALA A 37 -15.04 -8.17 3.04
C ALA A 37 -15.05 -9.43 2.14
N GLN A 38 -14.89 -9.26 0.83
CA GLN A 38 -14.81 -10.40 -0.11
C GLN A 38 -13.48 -11.15 0.01
N SER A 39 -12.37 -10.45 0.29
CA SER A 39 -11.06 -11.03 0.52
C SER A 39 -11.08 -11.98 1.72
N ILE A 40 -11.64 -11.52 2.84
CA ILE A 40 -11.84 -12.30 4.07
C ILE A 40 -12.74 -13.51 3.79
N LYS A 41 -13.92 -13.29 3.19
CA LYS A 41 -14.87 -14.38 2.88
C LYS A 41 -14.26 -15.45 2.00
N GLY A 42 -13.50 -15.04 0.97
CA GLY A 42 -12.87 -15.92 0.01
C GLY A 42 -11.50 -16.46 0.43
N ASN A 43 -11.01 -16.04 1.60
CA ASN A 43 -9.66 -16.26 2.09
C ASN A 43 -8.60 -16.15 0.98
N ARG A 44 -8.57 -14.99 0.33
CA ARG A 44 -7.69 -14.71 -0.81
C ARG A 44 -7.40 -13.23 -0.95
N GLU A 45 -6.30 -12.95 -1.61
CA GLU A 45 -5.87 -11.60 -1.91
C GLU A 45 -6.58 -11.03 -3.13
N TYR A 46 -6.75 -9.72 -3.14
CA TYR A 46 -7.09 -8.90 -4.28
C TYR A 46 -6.04 -7.81 -4.39
N CYS A 47 -5.60 -7.49 -5.60
CA CYS A 47 -4.55 -6.51 -5.81
C CYS A 47 -4.85 -5.61 -7.01
N GLY A 48 -4.31 -4.40 -7.00
CA GLY A 48 -4.46 -3.45 -8.07
C GLY A 48 -3.41 -2.35 -8.01
N LEU A 49 -3.57 -1.38 -8.90
CA LEU A 49 -2.64 -0.28 -9.12
C LEU A 49 -3.32 1.04 -8.82
N ILE A 50 -2.55 2.00 -8.31
CA ILE A 50 -2.90 3.42 -8.29
C ILE A 50 -1.94 4.14 -9.22
N GLY A 51 -2.48 4.98 -10.08
CA GLY A 51 -1.71 5.74 -11.03
C GLY A 51 -2.28 7.13 -11.28
N ARG A 52 -1.54 7.91 -12.06
CA ARG A 52 -1.97 9.20 -12.59
C ARG A 52 -2.35 9.06 -14.05
N ASP A 53 -3.53 9.51 -14.40
CA ASP A 53 -3.96 9.61 -15.80
C ASP A 53 -3.22 10.75 -16.54
N ARG A 54 -3.52 10.91 -17.84
CA ARG A 54 -2.95 11.95 -18.70
C ARG A 54 -3.22 13.40 -18.22
N PHE A 55 -4.20 13.61 -17.36
CA PHE A 55 -4.54 14.91 -16.77
C PHE A 55 -3.93 15.08 -15.36
N GLY A 56 -3.18 14.09 -14.88
CA GLY A 56 -2.57 14.06 -13.56
C GLY A 56 -3.51 13.60 -12.44
N GLY A 57 -4.75 13.22 -12.77
CA GLY A 57 -5.77 12.73 -11.84
C GLY A 57 -5.42 11.34 -11.31
N LEU A 58 -5.65 11.11 -10.02
CA LEU A 58 -5.43 9.79 -9.41
C LEU A 58 -6.56 8.83 -9.79
N ILE A 59 -6.19 7.65 -10.26
CA ILE A 59 -7.10 6.56 -10.60
C ILE A 59 -6.63 5.26 -9.94
N ALA A 60 -7.57 4.36 -9.66
CA ALA A 60 -7.29 2.99 -9.24
C ALA A 60 -7.71 2.03 -10.36
N SER A 61 -6.90 1.01 -10.62
CA SER A 61 -7.26 -0.06 -11.55
C SER A 61 -8.42 -0.89 -11.01
N GLU A 62 -9.06 -1.66 -11.88
CA GLU A 62 -9.82 -2.82 -11.41
C GLU A 62 -8.90 -3.76 -10.62
N ALA A 63 -9.45 -4.43 -9.60
CA ALA A 63 -8.68 -5.34 -8.77
C ALA A 63 -8.60 -6.72 -9.41
N ALA A 64 -7.39 -7.24 -9.58
CA ALA A 64 -7.16 -8.64 -9.92
C ALA A 64 -7.48 -9.53 -8.72
N ARG A 65 -8.07 -10.70 -8.99
CA ARG A 65 -8.34 -11.73 -7.98
C ARG A 65 -7.15 -12.67 -7.86
N GLY A 66 -6.55 -12.72 -6.67
CA GLY A 66 -5.45 -13.62 -6.33
C GLY A 66 -5.90 -14.96 -5.75
N ASN A 67 -4.94 -15.59 -5.07
CA ASN A 67 -5.14 -16.76 -4.22
C ASN A 67 -4.84 -16.41 -2.76
N ARG A 68 -4.62 -17.40 -1.90
CA ARG A 68 -4.46 -17.21 -0.45
C ARG A 68 -3.25 -16.37 -0.04
N ALA A 69 -2.19 -16.32 -0.85
CA ALA A 69 -0.90 -15.76 -0.47
C ALA A 69 -0.20 -14.93 -1.57
N ARG A 70 -0.89 -14.71 -2.70
CA ARG A 70 -0.40 -13.84 -3.77
C ARG A 70 -1.54 -13.39 -4.66
N CYS A 71 -1.32 -12.24 -5.28
CA CYS A 71 -2.08 -11.75 -6.41
C CYS A 71 -1.12 -11.25 -7.50
N ARG A 72 -1.47 -11.48 -8.77
CA ARG A 72 -0.74 -10.90 -9.89
C ARG A 72 -1.38 -9.56 -10.21
N TYR A 73 -0.61 -8.48 -10.12
CA TYR A 73 -1.10 -7.15 -10.46
C TYR A 73 -1.61 -7.12 -11.91
N PRO A 74 -2.74 -6.43 -12.17
CA PRO A 74 -3.23 -6.22 -13.52
C PRO A 74 -2.25 -5.32 -14.30
N ASP A 75 -2.42 -5.26 -15.62
CA ASP A 75 -1.74 -4.25 -16.41
C ASP A 75 -2.27 -2.85 -16.04
N PRO A 76 -1.42 -1.81 -16.05
CA PRO A 76 -1.88 -0.45 -15.81
C PRO A 76 -2.87 -0.04 -16.92
N PRO A 77 -3.89 0.78 -16.59
CA PRO A 77 -4.71 1.39 -17.62
C PRO A 77 -3.85 2.16 -18.63
N SER A 78 -4.31 2.27 -19.88
CA SER A 78 -3.60 3.06 -20.91
C SER A 78 -3.35 4.50 -20.44
N ASP A 79 -2.23 5.07 -20.85
CA ASP A 79 -1.81 6.43 -20.50
C ASP A 79 -1.73 6.72 -18.99
N THR A 80 -1.46 5.69 -18.18
CA THR A 80 -1.36 5.81 -16.73
C THR A 80 0.08 5.64 -16.24
N VAL A 81 0.55 6.59 -15.43
CA VAL A 81 1.81 6.45 -14.71
C VAL A 81 1.52 5.86 -13.33
N VAL A 82 1.94 4.61 -13.10
CA VAL A 82 1.77 3.94 -11.80
C VAL A 82 2.57 4.66 -10.73
N VAL A 83 1.94 4.94 -9.59
CA VAL A 83 2.56 5.59 -8.43
C VAL A 83 2.54 4.70 -7.19
N ALA A 84 1.59 3.78 -7.10
CA ALA A 84 1.52 2.82 -6.01
C ALA A 84 0.78 1.53 -6.42
N THR A 85 0.94 0.49 -5.62
CA THR A 85 0.17 -0.74 -5.64
C THR A 85 -0.73 -0.80 -4.41
N PHE A 86 -1.77 -1.63 -4.46
CA PHE A 86 -2.49 -2.02 -3.26
C PHE A 86 -2.83 -3.51 -3.29
N HIS A 87 -2.89 -4.15 -2.14
CA HIS A 87 -3.49 -5.46 -2.01
C HIS A 87 -4.10 -5.74 -0.63
N THR A 88 -5.05 -6.66 -0.60
CA THR A 88 -5.63 -7.20 0.64
C THR A 88 -4.90 -8.48 1.02
N HIS A 89 -4.59 -8.69 2.29
CA HIS A 89 -4.42 -10.04 2.81
C HIS A 89 -5.79 -10.72 2.94
N GLY A 90 -5.80 -12.06 2.89
CA GLY A 90 -7.00 -12.90 2.97
C GLY A 90 -7.69 -12.92 4.34
N ALA A 91 -8.20 -14.08 4.75
CA ALA A 91 -8.91 -14.20 6.03
C ALA A 91 -7.93 -14.36 7.20
N PHE A 92 -8.40 -14.17 8.44
CA PHE A 92 -7.57 -14.39 9.61
C PHE A 92 -7.18 -15.87 9.75
N LEU A 93 -5.91 -16.13 10.06
CA LEU A 93 -5.34 -17.46 10.19
C LEU A 93 -4.48 -17.53 11.44
N ARG A 94 -4.92 -18.31 12.44
CA ARG A 94 -4.28 -18.36 13.76
C ARG A 94 -2.77 -18.63 13.73
N ASN A 95 -2.31 -19.47 12.80
CA ASN A 95 -0.92 -19.92 12.72
C ASN A 95 -0.17 -19.27 11.54
N TYR A 96 -0.62 -18.12 11.05
CA TYR A 96 0.01 -17.43 9.93
C TYR A 96 0.04 -15.93 10.19
N ASP A 97 1.20 -15.32 10.03
CA ASP A 97 1.37 -13.90 10.31
C ASP A 97 0.94 -13.05 9.12
N ASN A 98 -0.37 -12.88 8.96
CA ASN A 98 -0.96 -12.04 7.93
C ASN A 98 -1.47 -10.70 8.45
N GLU A 99 -0.96 -10.23 9.59
CA GLU A 99 -1.29 -8.91 10.16
C GLU A 99 -0.25 -7.83 9.87
N VAL A 100 0.84 -8.18 9.20
CA VAL A 100 1.94 -7.29 8.78
C VAL A 100 2.30 -7.65 7.33
N PRO A 101 2.67 -6.68 6.46
CA PRO A 101 3.22 -6.99 5.14
C PRO A 101 4.40 -7.96 5.24
N SER A 102 4.54 -8.84 4.24
CA SER A 102 5.63 -9.80 4.15
C SER A 102 6.93 -9.17 3.62
N VAL A 103 8.05 -9.85 3.83
CA VAL A 103 9.35 -9.56 3.21
C VAL A 103 9.22 -9.50 1.69
N LEU A 104 8.43 -10.38 1.08
CA LEU A 104 8.23 -10.39 -0.36
C LEU A 104 7.47 -9.16 -0.85
N ASP A 105 6.50 -8.66 -0.09
CA ASP A 105 5.78 -7.43 -0.43
C ASP A 105 6.77 -6.27 -0.50
N VAL A 106 7.58 -6.09 0.55
CA VAL A 106 8.56 -5.00 0.63
C VAL A 106 9.61 -5.11 -0.46
N MET A 107 10.16 -6.31 -0.68
CA MET A 107 11.15 -6.54 -1.74
C MET A 107 10.57 -6.28 -3.14
N SER A 108 9.31 -6.65 -3.39
CA SER A 108 8.67 -6.38 -4.68
C SER A 108 8.49 -4.89 -4.93
N GLU A 109 8.05 -4.12 -3.92
CA GLU A 109 7.92 -2.68 -4.05
C GLU A 109 9.28 -2.01 -4.28
N MET A 110 10.32 -2.48 -3.59
CA MET A 110 11.70 -2.00 -3.79
C MET A 110 12.22 -2.29 -5.19
N LEU A 111 12.04 -3.52 -5.69
CA LEU A 111 12.49 -3.92 -7.03
C LEU A 111 11.78 -3.18 -8.14
N ASN A 112 10.48 -2.90 -7.96
CA ASN A 112 9.66 -2.20 -8.94
C ASN A 112 9.77 -0.67 -8.84
N GLY A 113 10.42 -0.15 -7.80
CA GLY A 113 10.51 1.29 -7.54
C GLY A 113 9.16 1.94 -7.19
N THR A 114 8.22 1.16 -6.69
CA THR A 114 6.85 1.55 -6.34
C THR A 114 6.64 1.67 -4.84
N HIS A 115 5.50 2.23 -4.44
CA HIS A 115 5.01 2.18 -3.07
C HIS A 115 3.82 1.22 -2.97
N GLY A 116 3.58 0.63 -1.80
CA GLY A 116 2.50 -0.33 -1.62
C GLY A 116 1.56 0.03 -0.47
N TYR A 117 0.31 -0.38 -0.60
CA TYR A 117 -0.72 -0.27 0.43
C TYR A 117 -1.31 -1.64 0.75
N VAL A 118 -1.39 -2.00 2.03
CA VAL A 118 -1.83 -3.34 2.44
C VAL A 118 -2.93 -3.27 3.50
N SER A 119 -4.00 -4.03 3.32
CA SER A 119 -5.04 -4.22 4.34
C SER A 119 -5.02 -5.64 4.91
N THR A 120 -5.13 -5.77 6.23
CA THR A 120 -4.99 -7.07 6.92
C THR A 120 -6.32 -7.59 7.49
N PRO A 121 -6.44 -8.87 7.84
CA PRO A 121 -7.69 -9.43 8.37
C PRO A 121 -8.19 -8.74 9.63
N GLY A 122 -7.28 -8.25 10.50
CA GLY A 122 -7.62 -7.43 11.67
C GLY A 122 -8.07 -6.01 11.34
N GLY A 123 -8.13 -5.64 10.06
CA GLY A 123 -8.56 -4.33 9.58
C GLY A 123 -7.49 -3.25 9.65
N ARG A 124 -6.20 -3.62 9.79
CA ARG A 124 -5.10 -2.65 9.73
C ARG A 124 -4.92 -2.15 8.31
N PHE A 125 -4.39 -0.94 8.20
CA PHE A 125 -4.01 -0.32 6.93
C PHE A 125 -2.55 0.10 6.98
N TRP A 126 -1.73 -0.50 6.13
CA TRP A 126 -0.29 -0.32 6.08
C TRP A 126 0.13 0.39 4.81
N PHE A 127 1.27 1.06 4.91
CA PHE A 127 2.04 1.52 3.77
C PHE A 127 3.42 0.90 3.75
N VAL A 128 3.87 0.57 2.55
CA VAL A 128 5.18 0.06 2.22
C VAL A 128 5.92 1.11 1.38
N ASP A 129 6.96 1.68 1.95
CA ASP A 129 7.89 2.57 1.25
C ASP A 129 8.92 1.73 0.49
N GLY A 130 8.67 1.43 -0.79
CA GLY A 130 9.63 0.71 -1.63
C GLY A 130 10.94 1.47 -1.91
N ARG A 131 11.04 2.77 -1.64
CA ARG A 131 12.33 3.48 -1.76
C ARG A 131 13.23 3.21 -0.57
N ARG A 132 12.64 3.10 0.62
CA ARG A 132 13.36 2.97 1.90
C ARG A 132 13.35 1.55 2.48
N GLY A 133 12.52 0.65 1.93
CA GLY A 133 12.30 -0.66 2.53
C GLY A 133 11.70 -0.56 3.93
N THR A 134 10.82 0.41 4.16
CA THR A 134 10.18 0.63 5.47
C THR A 134 8.67 0.51 5.36
N ILE A 135 8.05 0.07 6.45
CA ILE A 135 6.63 -0.21 6.55
C ILE A 135 6.09 0.61 7.71
N ARG A 136 4.95 1.27 7.51
CA ARG A 136 4.31 2.08 8.55
C ARG A 136 2.82 1.81 8.61
N LEU A 137 2.31 1.71 9.83
CA LEU A 137 0.89 1.58 10.10
C LEU A 137 0.24 2.95 9.90
N ILE A 138 -0.71 3.05 8.97
CA ILE A 138 -1.53 4.25 8.78
C ILE A 138 -2.63 4.28 9.84
N CYS A 139 -3.29 3.14 10.05
CA CYS A 139 -4.25 2.96 11.15
C CYS A 139 -4.32 1.49 11.58
N GLY A 140 -4.58 1.28 12.87
CA GLY A 140 -4.55 -0.02 13.54
C GLY A 140 -5.78 -0.90 13.32
N PRO A 141 -6.02 -1.88 14.22
CA PRO A 141 -7.14 -2.80 14.13
C PRO A 141 -8.49 -2.10 13.92
N LYS A 142 -9.39 -2.77 13.18
CA LYS A 142 -10.76 -2.34 12.92
C LYS A 142 -10.88 -0.98 12.17
N CYS A 143 -9.80 -0.51 11.56
CA CYS A 143 -9.83 0.70 10.72
C CYS A 143 -10.51 0.44 9.36
N LEU A 144 -10.28 -0.74 8.79
CA LEU A 144 -10.95 -1.29 7.61
C LEU A 144 -11.85 -2.47 8.04
N PRO A 145 -12.77 -2.96 7.18
CA PRO A 145 -13.55 -4.17 7.49
C PRO A 145 -12.62 -5.29 7.95
N TRP A 146 -13.01 -6.02 8.99
CA TRP A 146 -12.15 -7.01 9.63
C TRP A 146 -12.83 -8.38 9.70
N ASP A 147 -12.03 -9.42 9.83
CA ASP A 147 -12.51 -10.79 10.03
C ASP A 147 -13.04 -10.90 11.46
N PRO A 148 -14.31 -11.30 11.68
CA PRO A 148 -14.85 -11.52 13.03
C PRO A 148 -14.07 -12.57 13.83
N ARG A 149 -13.29 -13.43 13.17
CA ARG A 149 -12.43 -14.44 13.81
C ARG A 149 -11.06 -13.88 14.22
N TYR A 150 -10.74 -12.63 13.87
CA TYR A 150 -9.49 -11.99 14.26
C TYR A 150 -9.33 -11.98 15.78
N VAL A 151 -8.18 -12.43 16.26
CA VAL A 151 -7.81 -12.39 17.68
C VAL A 151 -6.51 -11.63 17.82
N GLU A 152 -6.54 -10.56 18.60
CA GLU A 152 -5.37 -9.72 18.84
C GLU A 152 -4.27 -10.47 19.62
N GLY A 153 -3.01 -10.19 19.30
CA GLY A 153 -1.85 -10.75 20.00
C GLY A 153 -1.46 -12.18 19.61
N VAL A 154 -2.28 -12.91 18.84
CA VAL A 154 -1.96 -14.30 18.43
C VAL A 154 -0.68 -14.39 17.60
N THR A 155 -0.45 -13.42 16.71
CA THR A 155 0.79 -13.32 15.92
C THR A 155 1.88 -12.51 16.64
N GLY A 156 1.76 -12.35 17.96
CA GLY A 156 2.67 -11.57 18.79
C GLY A 156 2.45 -10.06 18.68
N PRO A 157 3.30 -9.25 19.32
CA PRO A 157 3.22 -7.80 19.24
C PRO A 157 3.38 -7.30 17.80
N ILE A 158 2.59 -6.29 17.44
CA ILE A 158 2.65 -5.61 16.14
C ILE A 158 3.04 -4.16 16.40
N ALA A 159 4.22 -3.77 15.93
CA ALA A 159 4.71 -2.41 16.00
C ALA A 159 4.05 -1.52 14.94
N SER A 160 4.04 -0.20 15.14
CA SER A 160 3.52 0.75 14.16
C SER A 160 4.48 0.99 12.97
N LYS A 161 5.70 0.47 13.03
CA LYS A 161 6.72 0.61 11.99
C LYS A 161 7.61 -0.63 11.95
N TYR A 162 8.03 -1.00 10.75
CA TYR A 162 9.05 -2.01 10.49
C TYR A 162 10.05 -1.52 9.44
N THR A 163 11.24 -2.08 9.47
CA THR A 163 12.17 -2.14 8.35
C THR A 163 12.09 -3.51 7.68
N LEU A 164 12.65 -3.64 6.47
CA LEU A 164 12.81 -4.95 5.82
C LEU A 164 13.52 -5.96 6.73
N ASP A 165 14.55 -5.54 7.46
CA ASP A 165 15.29 -6.45 8.34
C ASP A 165 14.47 -6.84 9.58
N ASP A 166 13.65 -5.94 10.12
CA ASP A 166 12.70 -6.31 11.20
C ASP A 166 11.72 -7.39 10.72
N LEU A 167 11.21 -7.28 9.48
CA LEU A 167 10.31 -8.29 8.91
C LEU A 167 11.02 -9.62 8.66
N LYS A 168 12.27 -9.60 8.17
CA LYS A 168 13.07 -10.82 8.04
C LYS A 168 13.19 -11.53 9.38
N GLN A 169 13.59 -10.82 10.43
CA GLN A 169 13.70 -11.39 11.77
C GLN A 169 12.36 -11.94 12.27
N ARG A 170 11.28 -11.19 12.08
CA ARG A 170 9.93 -11.61 12.47
C ARG A 170 9.48 -12.87 11.76
N GLN A 171 9.77 -13.01 10.47
CA GLN A 171 9.40 -14.18 9.69
C GLN A 171 10.31 -15.39 9.94
N PHE A 172 11.59 -15.20 10.30
CA PHE A 172 12.47 -16.31 10.67
C PHE A 172 12.12 -16.93 12.04
N GLN A 173 11.47 -16.18 12.91
CA GLN A 173 11.06 -16.62 14.26
C GLN A 173 9.71 -17.34 14.28
N ARG A 174 9.06 -17.52 13.13
CA ARG A 174 7.68 -18.00 12.97
C ARG A 174 7.64 -19.19 12.03
#